data_AF-A0AAW8E960-F1
#
_entry.id   AF-A0AAW8E960-F1
#
_cell.length_a   1.000
_cell.length_b   1.000
_cell.length_c   1.000
_cell.angle_alpha   90.00
_cell.angle_beta   90.00
_cell.angle_gamma   90.00
#
_symmetry.space_group_name_H-M   'P 1'
#
loop_
_entity.id
_entity.type
_entity.pdbx_description
1 polymer ?
#
loop_
_entity_poly.entity_id
_entity_poly.type
_entity_poly.pdbx_seq_one_letter_code
_entity_poly.pdbx_strand_id
1 'polypeptide(L)'
;MGTFGRSAQEQGLTNPRPASRICVEADCCYKWSALQEQTYKRVSTPGRTLDNGAQSHTIILDNLRRAKRIAATYARIYLESEDVQGDKAKKGRYYWPALGAFAVKQVYCGFKFADEALVMKLVGWLPAFKKDNALLLEAMSRGNFWLFQEIAPWHLFYTHWPDDFDECIEERDEQQFHETVRKNLKTFPWNSQESIAKLDHFRVTADLRRGLKLFKKIEEADEIGRPQLQYDSLVFLAKHEQNVVLQRLTYADAEVQRILKMQATTETMVPGMMERAVFFAAACELHETEPNRALKVRMGYTQDGEHEESRDMLGRDPEADAFGLAPRPTRFGRELKAEKALFDASQRWLFVTRVADAFHRLMQKRTTYMEDQIAAIASWSNA
;
A
#
# COMPACT_ATOMS: atom_id res chain seq x y z
N MET A 1 11.97 16.27 17.84
CA MET A 1 11.57 15.22 18.81
C MET A 1 10.11 15.45 19.17
N GLY A 2 9.19 14.68 18.59
CA GLY A 2 7.77 14.73 18.96
C GLY A 2 7.47 13.63 19.98
N THR A 3 6.90 14.01 21.12
CA THR A 3 6.52 13.11 22.22
C THR A 3 5.01 12.92 22.20
N PHE A 4 4.54 11.67 22.13
CA PHE A 4 3.12 11.29 22.04
C PHE A 4 2.51 11.06 23.44
N GLY A 5 1.50 11.84 23.82
CA GLY A 5 0.68 11.63 25.02
C GLY A 5 -0.56 10.77 24.75
N ARG A 6 -1.11 10.16 25.81
CA ARG A 6 -2.25 9.23 25.83
C ARG A 6 -3.46 9.67 24.97
N SER A 7 -4.14 8.71 24.36
CA SER A 7 -5.54 8.84 23.92
C SER A 7 -6.46 8.86 25.15
N ALA A 8 -7.50 9.69 25.09
CA ALA A 8 -8.39 10.05 26.18
C ALA A 8 -9.37 8.93 26.60
N GLN A 9 -8.87 7.80 27.08
CA GLN A 9 -9.67 6.87 27.87
C GLN A 9 -9.04 6.73 29.26
N GLU A 10 -9.86 6.94 30.30
CA GLU A 10 -9.61 6.83 31.75
C GLU A 10 -9.44 8.11 32.60
N GLN A 11 -9.89 9.29 32.16
CA GLN A 11 -10.21 10.36 33.12
C GLN A 11 -11.53 11.03 32.73
N GLY A 12 -12.57 10.86 33.56
CA GLY A 12 -13.79 11.64 33.45
C GLY A 12 -13.45 13.12 33.65
N LEU A 13 -13.71 13.95 32.64
CA LEU A 13 -13.41 15.38 32.66
C LEU A 13 -14.70 16.17 32.44
N THR A 14 -15.26 16.72 33.51
CA THR A 14 -16.19 17.85 33.42
C THR A 14 -15.40 19.12 33.08
N ASN A 15 -15.93 19.93 32.18
CA ASN A 15 -15.25 21.13 31.65
C ASN A 15 -15.18 22.27 32.69
N PRO A 16 -14.03 22.99 32.85
CA PRO A 16 -13.91 24.15 33.76
C PRO A 16 -14.64 25.43 33.28
N ARG A 17 -15.22 25.46 32.08
CA ARG A 17 -15.95 26.63 31.55
C ARG A 17 -17.42 26.29 31.24
N PRO A 18 -18.40 27.14 31.65
CA PRO A 18 -19.81 26.97 31.27
C PRO A 18 -19.99 27.05 29.75
N ALA A 19 -20.81 26.17 29.17
CA ALA A 19 -21.17 26.10 27.76
C ALA A 19 -20.06 25.76 26.74
N SER A 20 -18.84 25.41 27.16
CA SER A 20 -17.84 24.87 26.22
C SER A 20 -18.01 23.36 26.02
N ARG A 21 -17.92 22.93 24.76
CA ARG A 21 -17.94 21.52 24.35
C ARG A 21 -16.51 20.99 24.31
N ILE A 22 -16.27 19.86 24.98
CA ILE A 22 -15.13 18.97 24.75
C ILE A 22 -15.75 17.68 24.23
N CYS A 23 -15.13 17.02 23.24
CA CYS A 23 -15.59 15.73 22.73
C CYS A 23 -15.58 14.71 23.88
N VAL A 24 -16.75 14.47 24.50
CA VAL A 24 -16.93 13.51 25.60
C VAL A 24 -17.99 12.44 25.24
N GLU A 25 -18.51 12.46 24.01
CA GLU A 25 -19.09 11.28 23.35
C GLU A 25 -18.13 10.88 22.21
N ALA A 26 -18.04 9.59 21.88
CA ALA A 26 -17.19 9.10 20.78
C ALA A 26 -17.79 9.51 19.42
N ASP A 27 -17.79 10.81 19.15
CA ASP A 27 -18.20 11.41 17.89
C ASP A 27 -17.26 11.00 16.75
N CYS A 28 -17.64 11.32 15.50
CA CYS A 28 -16.85 10.94 14.34
C CYS A 28 -15.44 11.54 14.38
N CYS A 29 -15.29 12.75 14.93
CA CYS A 29 -13.98 13.38 15.12
C CYS A 29 -13.06 12.52 16.00
N TYR A 30 -13.54 12.06 17.16
CA TYR A 30 -12.80 11.18 18.04
C TYR A 30 -12.42 9.88 17.31
N LYS A 31 -13.39 9.23 16.64
CA LYS A 31 -13.19 7.97 15.92
C LYS A 31 -12.15 8.09 14.81
N TRP A 32 -12.24 9.12 13.96
CA TRP A 32 -11.26 9.37 12.91
C TRP A 32 -9.87 9.71 13.46
N SER A 33 -9.81 10.52 14.51
CA SER A 33 -8.54 10.86 15.18
C SER A 33 -7.84 9.62 15.74
N ALA A 34 -8.60 8.75 16.43
CA ALA A 34 -8.08 7.51 17.00
C ALA A 34 -7.55 6.56 15.91
N LEU A 35 -8.28 6.40 14.80
CA LEU A 35 -7.86 5.52 13.71
C LEU A 35 -6.69 6.06 12.90
N GLN A 36 -6.61 7.38 12.70
CA GLN A 36 -5.43 7.99 12.09
C GLN A 36 -4.21 7.73 12.96
N GLU A 37 -4.35 7.85 14.29
CA GLU A 37 -3.28 7.52 15.22
C GLU A 37 -2.85 6.05 15.16
N GLN A 38 -3.82 5.15 15.18
CA GLN A 38 -3.56 3.72 15.01
C GLN A 38 -2.85 3.39 13.70
N THR A 39 -3.13 4.14 12.63
CA THR A 39 -2.52 3.93 11.32
C THR A 39 -1.06 4.36 11.30
N TYR A 40 -0.72 5.55 11.81
CA TYR A 40 0.69 5.94 11.85
C TYR A 40 1.50 5.14 12.89
N LYS A 41 0.89 4.59 13.95
CA LYS A 41 1.55 3.67 14.88
C LYS A 41 2.02 2.39 14.19
N ARG A 42 1.23 1.83 13.27
CA ARG A 42 1.59 0.62 12.49
C ARG A 42 2.88 0.80 11.70
N VAL A 43 3.16 2.02 11.22
CA VAL A 43 4.38 2.38 10.49
C VAL A 43 5.40 3.14 11.35
N SER A 44 5.33 2.96 12.67
CA SER A 44 6.26 3.55 13.63
C SER A 44 6.93 2.52 14.53
N THR A 45 8.12 2.83 15.04
CA THR A 45 8.74 2.07 16.14
C THR A 45 8.43 2.72 17.49
N PRO A 46 8.15 1.92 18.54
CA PRO A 46 8.06 2.46 19.89
C PRO A 46 9.43 2.99 20.33
N GLY A 47 9.43 4.19 20.91
CA GLY A 47 10.60 4.88 21.48
C GLY A 47 10.68 4.74 22.99
N ARG A 48 10.90 5.86 23.69
CA ARG A 48 10.88 5.91 25.17
C ARG A 48 9.46 6.05 25.73
N THR A 49 9.25 5.54 26.93
CA THR A 49 8.11 5.93 27.78
C THR A 49 8.33 7.36 28.27
N LEU A 50 7.29 8.17 28.18
CA LEU A 50 7.27 9.56 28.65
C LEU A 50 6.85 9.63 30.12
N ASP A 51 7.05 10.78 30.75
CA ASP A 51 6.77 11.01 32.17
C ASP A 51 5.29 10.79 32.53
N ASN A 52 4.38 10.93 31.57
CA ASN A 52 2.95 10.63 31.72
C ASN A 52 2.58 9.14 31.47
N GLY A 53 3.59 8.26 31.39
CA GLY A 53 3.44 6.84 31.10
C GLY A 53 3.10 6.51 29.64
N ALA A 54 3.01 7.49 28.74
CA ALA A 54 2.72 7.24 27.33
C ALA A 54 3.97 6.77 26.57
N GLN A 55 3.78 5.91 25.56
CA GLN A 55 4.85 5.41 24.71
C GLN A 55 5.06 6.36 23.52
N SER A 56 6.25 6.95 23.39
CA SER A 56 6.61 7.71 22.18
C SER A 56 6.77 6.76 20.99
N HIS A 57 6.56 7.27 19.77
CA HIS A 57 6.66 6.52 18.52
C HIS A 57 7.44 7.32 17.49
N THR A 58 8.20 6.66 16.62
CA THR A 58 8.97 7.29 15.54
C THR A 58 8.62 6.67 14.21
N ILE A 59 8.25 7.48 13.21
CA ILE A 59 7.97 7.01 11.84
C ILE A 59 9.19 6.25 11.30
N ILE A 60 8.94 5.10 10.68
CA ILE A 60 9.98 4.28 10.05
C ILE A 60 10.38 4.92 8.72
N LEU A 61 11.57 5.53 8.69
CA LEU A 61 12.14 6.10 7.46
C LEU A 61 12.73 5.04 6.54
N ASP A 62 13.17 3.91 7.09
CA ASP A 62 13.65 2.77 6.30
C ASP A 62 12.56 2.26 5.36
N ASN A 63 12.82 2.35 4.05
CA ASN A 63 11.85 2.06 3.00
C ASN A 63 11.42 0.59 2.99
N LEU A 64 12.37 -0.32 3.18
CA LEU A 64 12.14 -1.76 3.16
C LEU A 64 11.25 -2.20 4.31
N ARG A 65 11.63 -1.81 5.53
CA ARG A 65 10.89 -2.08 6.77
C ARG A 65 9.49 -1.50 6.71
N ARG A 66 9.35 -0.24 6.27
CA ARG A 66 8.04 0.40 6.18
C ARG A 66 7.14 -0.28 5.15
N ALA A 67 7.66 -0.59 3.95
CA ALA A 67 6.91 -1.30 2.92
C ALA A 67 6.45 -2.68 3.40
N LYS A 68 7.32 -3.45 4.09
CA LYS A 68 6.94 -4.73 4.72
C LYS A 68 5.76 -4.55 5.68
N ARG A 69 5.83 -3.57 6.58
CA ARG A 69 4.75 -3.31 7.55
C ARG A 69 3.43 -2.93 6.87
N ILE A 70 3.48 -2.06 5.86
CA ILE A 70 2.27 -1.64 5.12
C ILE A 70 1.66 -2.84 4.40
N ALA A 71 2.46 -3.62 3.66
CA ALA A 71 1.98 -4.81 2.97
C ALA A 71 1.32 -5.79 3.94
N ALA A 72 1.98 -6.05 5.08
CA ALA A 72 1.49 -6.97 6.10
C ALA A 72 0.20 -6.47 6.75
N THR A 73 0.09 -5.17 7.06
CA THR A 73 -1.16 -4.59 7.58
C THR A 73 -2.30 -4.74 6.58
N TYR A 74 -2.08 -4.44 5.30
CA TYR A 74 -3.14 -4.61 4.30
C TYR A 74 -3.58 -6.06 4.15
N ALA A 75 -2.64 -7.00 4.18
CA ALA A 75 -2.95 -8.43 4.17
C ALA A 75 -3.77 -8.84 5.41
N ARG A 76 -3.40 -8.36 6.61
CA ARG A 76 -4.14 -8.64 7.84
C ARG A 76 -5.52 -7.96 7.89
N ILE A 77 -5.69 -6.80 7.25
CA ILE A 77 -7.02 -6.20 7.06
C ILE A 77 -7.91 -7.11 6.21
N TYR A 78 -7.41 -7.64 5.08
CA TYR A 78 -8.18 -8.59 4.25
C TYR A 78 -8.56 -9.87 5.02
N LEU A 79 -7.59 -10.39 5.79
CA LEU A 79 -7.74 -11.63 6.57
C LEU A 79 -8.54 -11.45 7.87
N GLU A 80 -8.94 -10.22 8.21
CA GLU A 80 -9.60 -9.89 9.49
C GLU A 80 -8.78 -10.37 10.70
N SER A 81 -7.45 -10.22 10.61
CA SER A 81 -6.47 -10.70 11.59
C SER A 81 -5.63 -9.58 12.21
N GLU A 82 -5.97 -8.32 11.93
CA GLU A 82 -5.45 -7.19 12.70
C GLU A 82 -5.92 -7.28 14.16
N ASP A 83 -5.17 -6.66 15.07
CA ASP A 83 -5.40 -6.61 16.52
C ASP A 83 -6.70 -5.89 16.95
N VAL A 84 -7.47 -5.42 15.97
CA VAL A 84 -8.65 -4.57 16.12
C VAL A 84 -9.93 -5.30 15.74
N GLN A 85 -10.70 -5.79 16.71
CA GLN A 85 -12.06 -6.38 16.58
C GLN A 85 -12.37 -7.12 15.24
N GLY A 86 -11.36 -7.77 14.64
CA GLY A 86 -11.50 -8.40 13.34
C GLY A 86 -12.41 -9.60 13.47
N ASP A 87 -13.33 -9.75 12.51
CA ASP A 87 -14.19 -10.92 12.45
C ASP A 87 -13.74 -11.82 11.29
N LYS A 88 -13.09 -12.93 11.61
CA LYS A 88 -12.60 -13.89 10.60
C LYS A 88 -13.71 -14.42 9.70
N ALA A 89 -14.98 -14.42 10.14
CA ALA A 89 -16.11 -14.79 9.31
C ALA A 89 -16.38 -13.77 8.18
N LYS A 90 -15.92 -12.52 8.34
CA LYS A 90 -16.05 -11.44 7.36
C LYS A 90 -14.87 -11.34 6.38
N LYS A 91 -13.90 -12.28 6.43
CA LYS A 91 -12.74 -12.35 5.54
C LYS A 91 -13.09 -12.01 4.09
N GLY A 92 -12.29 -11.13 3.50
CA GLY A 92 -12.46 -10.72 2.11
C GLY A 92 -13.57 -9.70 1.87
N ARG A 93 -14.20 -9.12 2.90
CA ARG A 93 -15.05 -7.92 2.69
C ARG A 93 -14.27 -6.73 2.12
N TYR A 94 -12.94 -6.74 2.29
CA TYR A 94 -12.04 -5.72 1.76
C TYR A 94 -11.09 -6.29 0.71
N TYR A 95 -11.50 -6.32 -0.56
CA TYR A 95 -10.63 -6.77 -1.67
C TYR A 95 -9.47 -5.81 -1.95
N TRP A 96 -9.68 -4.49 -1.80
CA TRP A 96 -8.64 -3.50 -2.07
C TRP A 96 -7.40 -3.70 -1.18
N PRO A 97 -7.50 -3.91 0.14
CA PRO A 97 -6.34 -4.24 0.97
C PRO A 97 -5.58 -5.48 0.49
N ALA A 98 -6.24 -6.56 0.05
CA ALA A 98 -5.50 -7.71 -0.49
C ALA A 98 -4.69 -7.34 -1.75
N LEU A 99 -5.29 -6.63 -2.71
CA LEU A 99 -4.55 -6.15 -3.88
C LEU A 99 -3.41 -5.18 -3.47
N GLY A 100 -3.70 -4.27 -2.54
CA GLY A 100 -2.73 -3.33 -1.98
C GLY A 100 -1.53 -4.03 -1.33
N ALA A 101 -1.75 -5.17 -0.65
CA ALA A 101 -0.66 -5.97 -0.09
C ALA A 101 0.30 -6.48 -1.18
N PHE A 102 -0.23 -6.98 -2.30
CA PHE A 102 0.60 -7.36 -3.45
C PHE A 102 1.29 -6.17 -4.10
N ALA A 103 0.59 -5.04 -4.29
CA ALA A 103 1.18 -3.83 -4.85
C ALA A 103 2.35 -3.31 -4.00
N VAL A 104 2.20 -3.32 -2.67
CA VAL A 104 3.27 -2.88 -1.75
C VAL A 104 4.41 -3.90 -1.68
N LYS A 105 4.14 -5.21 -1.82
CA LYS A 105 5.19 -6.22 -2.03
C LYS A 105 6.05 -5.88 -3.25
N GLN A 106 5.46 -5.46 -4.37
CA GLN A 106 6.23 -5.03 -5.54
C GLN A 106 7.06 -3.77 -5.25
N VAL A 107 6.52 -2.81 -4.50
CA VAL A 107 7.28 -1.63 -4.04
C VAL A 107 8.47 -2.03 -3.17
N TYR A 108 8.29 -2.95 -2.22
CA TYR A 108 9.36 -3.52 -1.40
C TYR A 108 10.47 -4.14 -2.28
N CYS A 109 10.09 -4.91 -3.29
CA CYS A 109 11.03 -5.51 -4.22
C CYS A 109 11.77 -4.49 -5.08
N GLY A 110 11.09 -3.43 -5.53
CA GLY A 110 11.72 -2.30 -6.20
C GLY A 110 12.78 -1.63 -5.32
N PHE A 111 12.48 -1.42 -4.03
CA PHE A 111 13.45 -0.90 -3.06
C PHE A 111 14.65 -1.85 -2.87
N LYS A 112 14.40 -3.15 -2.73
CA LYS A 112 15.47 -4.15 -2.57
C LYS A 112 16.37 -4.21 -3.79
N PHE A 113 15.79 -4.18 -4.99
CA PHE A 113 16.54 -4.14 -6.24
C PHE A 113 17.43 -2.90 -6.33
N ALA A 114 16.90 -1.72 -5.97
CA ALA A 114 17.68 -0.48 -5.98
C ALA A 114 18.89 -0.52 -5.03
N ASP A 115 18.76 -1.20 -3.88
CA ASP A 115 19.82 -1.31 -2.88
C ASP A 115 20.87 -2.39 -3.25
N GLU A 116 20.42 -3.53 -3.75
CA GLU A 116 21.26 -4.72 -3.90
C GLU A 116 21.85 -4.90 -5.30
N ALA A 117 21.17 -4.45 -6.37
CA ALA A 117 21.52 -4.81 -7.73
C ALA A 117 22.89 -4.26 -8.17
N LEU A 118 23.78 -5.14 -8.64
CA LEU A 118 25.12 -4.78 -9.11
C LEU A 118 25.06 -3.73 -10.23
N VAL A 119 24.10 -3.84 -11.16
CA VAL A 119 23.92 -2.85 -12.22
C VAL A 119 23.63 -1.46 -11.65
N MET A 120 22.79 -1.35 -10.61
CA MET A 120 22.50 -0.08 -9.95
C MET A 120 23.72 0.49 -9.23
N LYS A 121 24.57 -0.37 -8.64
CA LYS A 121 25.85 0.05 -8.06
C LYS A 121 26.84 0.53 -9.14
N LEU A 122 26.87 -0.14 -10.30
CA LEU A 122 27.75 0.17 -11.42
C LEU A 122 27.34 1.39 -12.24
N VAL A 123 26.04 1.75 -12.31
CA VAL A 123 25.59 2.98 -12.99
C VAL A 123 25.31 4.12 -12.00
N GLY A 124 25.09 3.81 -10.72
CA GLY A 124 24.73 4.76 -9.67
C GLY A 124 25.86 5.67 -9.19
N TRP A 125 27.11 5.46 -9.64
CA TRP A 125 28.19 6.42 -9.42
C TRP A 125 28.06 7.65 -10.33
N LEU A 126 27.34 7.53 -11.46
CA LEU A 126 27.12 8.64 -12.37
C LEU A 126 26.18 9.67 -11.72
N PRO A 127 26.59 10.95 -11.57
CA PRO A 127 25.83 11.94 -10.80
C PRO A 127 24.37 12.12 -11.25
N ALA A 128 24.13 12.13 -12.56
CA ALA A 128 22.77 12.27 -13.11
C ALA A 128 21.87 11.08 -12.75
N PHE A 129 22.39 9.85 -12.88
CA PHE A 129 21.66 8.64 -12.53
C PHE A 129 21.40 8.54 -11.02
N LYS A 130 22.39 8.91 -10.19
CA LYS A 130 22.24 8.95 -8.74
C LYS A 130 21.13 9.89 -8.32
N LYS A 131 21.08 11.10 -8.88
CA LYS A 131 20.04 12.09 -8.60
C LYS A 131 18.66 11.58 -9.01
N ASP A 132 18.54 11.09 -10.25
CA ASP A 132 17.24 10.66 -10.79
C ASP A 132 16.68 9.43 -10.05
N ASN A 133 17.53 8.48 -9.67
CA ASN A 133 17.11 7.34 -8.85
C ASN A 133 16.69 7.76 -7.44
N ALA A 134 17.39 8.70 -6.81
CA ALA A 134 17.03 9.20 -5.49
C ALA A 134 15.65 9.89 -5.52
N LEU A 135 15.38 10.72 -6.53
CA LEU A 135 14.09 11.38 -6.71
C LEU A 135 12.95 10.38 -6.93
N LEU A 136 13.16 9.34 -7.75
CA LEU A 136 12.16 8.31 -7.99
C LEU A 136 11.87 7.50 -6.72
N LEU A 137 12.92 7.09 -5.99
CA LEU A 137 12.78 6.39 -4.72
C LEU A 137 12.02 7.24 -3.69
N GLU A 138 12.34 8.54 -3.59
CA GLU A 138 11.64 9.45 -2.70
C GLU A 138 10.16 9.59 -3.06
N ALA A 139 9.84 9.71 -4.35
CA ALA A 139 8.47 9.80 -4.84
C ALA A 139 7.66 8.52 -4.57
N MET A 140 8.29 7.34 -4.70
CA MET A 140 7.70 6.05 -4.33
C MET A 140 7.48 5.94 -2.83
N SER A 141 8.47 6.33 -2.02
CA SER A 141 8.38 6.32 -0.56
C SER A 141 7.28 7.22 -0.04
N ARG A 142 7.16 8.44 -0.60
CA ARG A 142 6.10 9.39 -0.30
C ARG A 142 4.73 8.83 -0.67
N GLY A 143 4.57 8.32 -1.89
CA GLY A 143 3.32 7.75 -2.38
C GLY A 143 2.86 6.57 -1.52
N ASN A 144 3.76 5.62 -1.23
CA ASN A 144 3.46 4.45 -0.40
C ASN A 144 3.04 4.82 1.03
N PHE A 145 3.74 5.77 1.67
CA PHE A 145 3.41 6.19 3.03
C PHE A 145 2.06 6.91 3.11
N TRP A 146 1.85 7.94 2.29
CA TRP A 146 0.64 8.76 2.39
C TRP A 146 -0.60 8.05 1.85
N LEU A 147 -0.47 7.14 0.87
CA LEU A 147 -1.56 6.25 0.48
C LEU A 147 -2.01 5.36 1.64
N PHE A 148 -1.06 4.85 2.43
CA PHE A 148 -1.39 4.07 3.62
C PHE A 148 -2.11 4.92 4.67
N GLN A 149 -1.66 6.16 4.91
CA GLN A 149 -2.34 7.08 5.81
C GLN A 149 -3.75 7.46 5.35
N GLU A 150 -4.00 7.50 4.04
CA GLU A 150 -5.31 7.81 3.46
C GLU A 150 -6.27 6.62 3.55
N ILE A 151 -5.85 5.45 3.05
CA ILE A 151 -6.76 4.34 2.77
C ILE A 151 -7.00 3.42 3.97
N ALA A 152 -5.99 3.16 4.79
CA ALA A 152 -6.14 2.23 5.91
C ALA A 152 -7.21 2.67 6.92
N PRO A 153 -7.32 3.96 7.34
CA PRO A 153 -8.32 4.35 8.32
C PRO A 153 -9.76 4.13 7.86
N TRP A 154 -10.07 4.23 6.56
CA TRP A 154 -11.43 3.96 6.05
C TRP A 154 -11.86 2.50 6.34
N HIS A 155 -10.96 1.55 6.10
CA HIS A 155 -11.21 0.13 6.34
C HIS A 155 -11.28 -0.17 7.83
N LEU A 156 -10.34 0.38 8.60
CA LEU A 156 -10.31 0.20 10.05
C LEU A 156 -11.55 0.82 10.72
N PHE A 157 -12.08 1.94 10.20
CA PHE A 157 -13.31 2.52 10.74
C PHE A 157 -14.48 1.56 10.59
N TYR A 158 -14.74 1.08 9.38
CA TYR A 158 -15.86 0.18 9.14
C TYR A 158 -15.72 -1.12 9.96
N THR A 159 -14.49 -1.58 10.23
CA THR A 159 -14.26 -2.71 11.14
C THR A 159 -14.67 -2.43 12.58
N HIS A 160 -14.37 -1.24 13.14
CA HIS A 160 -14.66 -0.93 14.54
C HIS A 160 -16.08 -0.42 14.78
N TRP A 161 -16.59 0.37 13.85
CA TRP A 161 -17.85 1.12 14.00
C TRP A 161 -18.64 1.07 12.69
N PRO A 162 -19.09 -0.12 12.25
CA PRO A 162 -19.86 -0.26 11.01
C PRO A 162 -21.19 0.51 11.06
N ASP A 163 -21.82 0.58 12.23
CA ASP A 163 -23.12 1.25 12.41
C ASP A 163 -23.02 2.77 12.30
N ASP A 164 -21.88 3.36 12.68
CA ASP A 164 -21.65 4.81 12.61
C ASP A 164 -21.00 5.25 11.29
N PHE A 165 -20.58 4.29 10.46
CA PHE A 165 -19.72 4.59 9.31
C PHE A 165 -20.40 5.49 8.28
N ASP A 166 -21.67 5.25 7.98
CA ASP A 166 -22.42 6.04 7.00
C ASP A 166 -22.63 7.49 7.45
N GLU A 167 -22.81 7.73 8.76
CA GLU A 167 -22.88 9.08 9.33
C GLU A 167 -21.51 9.76 9.35
N CYS A 168 -20.47 9.02 9.71
CA CYS A 168 -19.14 9.58 9.91
C CYS A 168 -18.30 9.72 8.63
N ILE A 169 -18.70 9.14 7.50
CA ILE A 169 -17.90 9.14 6.26
C ILE A 169 -17.60 10.56 5.75
N GLU A 170 -18.54 11.49 5.90
CA GLU A 170 -18.41 12.88 5.45
C GLU A 170 -17.59 13.74 6.41
N GLU A 171 -17.44 13.31 7.66
CA GLU A 171 -16.77 14.08 8.73
C GLU A 171 -15.26 13.83 8.79
N ARG A 172 -14.72 12.91 7.97
CA ARG A 172 -13.28 12.70 7.94
C ARG A 172 -12.59 13.91 7.31
N ASP A 173 -11.89 14.67 8.14
CA ASP A 173 -11.11 15.85 7.74
C ASP A 173 -9.98 16.06 8.75
N GLU A 174 -8.73 16.11 8.27
CA GLU A 174 -7.56 16.36 9.12
C GLU A 174 -7.72 17.63 9.97
N GLN A 175 -8.38 18.66 9.44
CA GLN A 175 -8.57 19.92 10.15
C GLN A 175 -9.47 19.75 11.37
N GLN A 176 -10.38 18.76 11.35
CA GLN A 176 -11.30 18.46 12.44
C GLN A 176 -10.69 17.52 13.48
N PHE A 177 -9.61 16.80 13.16
CA PHE A 177 -8.98 15.87 14.10
C PHE A 177 -8.59 16.53 15.42
N HIS A 178 -8.49 15.72 16.47
CA HIS A 178 -7.98 16.13 17.76
C HIS A 178 -6.62 16.82 17.61
N GLU A 179 -6.39 17.89 18.37
CA GLU A 179 -5.23 18.78 18.19
C GLU A 179 -3.89 18.02 18.24
N THR A 180 -3.77 17.04 19.14
CA THR A 180 -2.59 16.17 19.25
C THR A 180 -2.31 15.42 17.95
N VAL A 181 -3.35 14.85 17.32
CA VAL A 181 -3.21 14.08 16.08
C VAL A 181 -2.78 15.00 14.94
N ARG A 182 -3.40 16.19 14.81
CA ARG A 182 -3.00 17.20 13.82
C ARG A 182 -1.55 17.66 14.01
N LYS A 183 -1.15 17.94 15.25
CA LYS A 183 0.23 18.32 15.58
C LYS A 183 1.21 17.22 15.20
N ASN A 184 0.88 15.97 15.47
CA ASN A 184 1.71 14.82 15.10
C ASN A 184 1.85 14.68 13.58
N LEU A 185 0.75 14.75 12.85
CA LEU A 185 0.74 14.67 11.38
C LEU A 185 1.68 15.70 10.75
N LYS A 186 1.71 16.93 11.28
CA LYS A 186 2.62 17.99 10.81
C LYS A 186 4.10 17.68 10.98
N THR A 187 4.47 16.73 11.84
CA THR A 187 5.87 16.30 12.04
C THR A 187 6.31 15.21 11.08
N PHE A 188 5.41 14.68 10.26
CA PHE A 188 5.72 13.53 9.39
C PHE A 188 6.62 13.92 8.21
N PRO A 189 7.43 12.96 7.71
CA PRO A 189 8.29 13.17 6.55
C PRO A 189 7.50 13.51 5.27
N TRP A 190 8.24 13.88 4.21
CA TRP A 190 7.71 14.18 2.88
C TRP A 190 6.69 15.34 2.87
N ASN A 191 7.07 16.47 3.47
CA ASN A 191 6.29 17.71 3.51
C ASN A 191 4.83 17.45 3.90
N SER A 192 4.62 16.96 5.12
CA SER A 192 3.31 16.53 5.60
C SER A 192 2.16 17.48 5.30
N GLN A 193 2.34 18.78 5.53
CA GLN A 193 1.31 19.78 5.26
C GLN A 193 0.94 19.86 3.77
N GLU A 194 1.94 19.83 2.89
CA GLU A 194 1.74 19.84 1.44
C GLU A 194 1.07 18.54 0.97
N SER A 195 1.53 17.39 1.49
CA SER A 195 0.97 16.09 1.16
C SER A 195 -0.49 15.97 1.62
N ILE A 196 -0.81 16.38 2.85
CA ILE A 196 -2.18 16.40 3.38
C ILE A 196 -3.08 17.34 2.55
N ALA A 197 -2.59 18.53 2.17
CA ALA A 197 -3.34 19.44 1.32
C ALA A 197 -3.62 18.85 -0.08
N LYS A 198 -2.64 18.17 -0.69
CA LYS A 198 -2.83 17.46 -1.98
C LYS A 198 -3.87 16.34 -1.88
N LEU A 199 -3.99 15.73 -0.71
CA LEU A 199 -5.00 14.72 -0.38
C LEU A 199 -6.32 15.30 0.11
N ASP A 200 -6.54 16.61 -0.08
CA ASP A 200 -7.77 17.30 0.35
C ASP A 200 -8.12 17.02 1.82
N HIS A 201 -7.09 17.07 2.67
CA HIS A 201 -7.23 16.85 4.11
C HIS A 201 -7.92 15.52 4.48
N PHE A 202 -7.74 14.47 3.66
CA PHE A 202 -8.32 13.13 3.85
C PHE A 202 -9.85 13.05 3.72
N ARG A 203 -10.48 14.06 3.09
CA ARG A 203 -11.93 14.06 2.87
C ARG A 203 -12.35 12.97 1.89
N VAL A 204 -13.54 12.43 2.13
CA VAL A 204 -14.13 11.42 1.24
C VAL A 204 -14.34 11.99 -0.16
N THR A 205 -13.96 11.21 -1.17
CA THR A 205 -14.21 11.52 -2.58
C THR A 205 -15.41 10.73 -3.12
N ALA A 206 -15.93 11.11 -4.29
CA ALA A 206 -17.03 10.39 -4.92
C ALA A 206 -16.71 8.91 -5.21
N ASP A 207 -15.48 8.60 -5.65
CA ASP A 207 -15.02 7.22 -5.87
C ASP A 207 -14.88 6.46 -4.54
N LEU A 208 -14.25 7.06 -3.52
CA LEU A 208 -14.18 6.46 -2.17
C LEU A 208 -15.58 6.13 -1.65
N ARG A 209 -16.49 7.10 -1.64
CA ARG A 209 -17.86 6.91 -1.15
C ARG A 209 -18.56 5.74 -1.84
N ARG A 210 -18.39 5.60 -3.16
CA ARG A 210 -18.96 4.47 -3.90
C ARG A 210 -18.38 3.13 -3.48
N GLY A 211 -17.05 3.03 -3.38
CA GLY A 211 -16.38 1.79 -2.99
C GLY A 211 -16.69 1.38 -1.54
N LEU A 212 -16.67 2.34 -0.62
CA LEU A 212 -16.88 2.15 0.81
C LEU A 212 -18.33 1.73 1.13
N LYS A 213 -19.33 2.29 0.43
CA LYS A 213 -20.76 1.89 0.59
C LYS A 213 -21.06 0.45 0.21
N LEU A 214 -20.16 -0.23 -0.50
CA LEU A 214 -20.34 -1.63 -0.86
C LEU A 214 -19.97 -2.59 0.27
N PHE A 215 -19.26 -2.16 1.32
CA PHE A 215 -18.84 -3.05 2.41
C PHE A 215 -20.02 -3.76 3.06
N LYS A 216 -21.08 -3.03 3.42
CA LYS A 216 -22.31 -3.61 3.98
C LYS A 216 -22.96 -4.61 3.04
N LYS A 217 -23.08 -4.26 1.75
CA LYS A 217 -23.65 -5.14 0.73
C LYS A 217 -22.83 -6.42 0.54
N ILE A 218 -21.51 -6.33 0.63
CA ILE A 218 -20.62 -7.49 0.54
C ILE A 218 -20.88 -8.45 1.72
N GLU A 219 -21.04 -7.92 2.93
CA GLU A 219 -21.35 -8.72 4.13
C GLU A 219 -22.71 -9.41 4.07
N GLU A 220 -23.71 -8.78 3.44
CA GLU A 220 -25.07 -9.29 3.31
C GLU A 220 -25.29 -10.20 2.08
N ALA A 221 -24.35 -10.18 1.13
CA ALA A 221 -24.47 -10.93 -0.11
C ALA A 221 -24.20 -12.43 0.05
N ASP A 222 -24.89 -13.23 -0.76
CA ASP A 222 -24.63 -14.65 -0.92
C ASP A 222 -23.35 -14.93 -1.73
N GLU A 223 -22.95 -16.20 -1.82
CA GLU A 223 -21.73 -16.62 -2.50
C GLU A 223 -21.73 -16.28 -4.00
N ILE A 224 -22.89 -16.09 -4.62
CA ILE A 224 -23.04 -15.78 -6.05
C ILE A 224 -22.88 -14.28 -6.29
N GLY A 225 -23.51 -13.43 -5.48
CA GLY A 225 -23.50 -11.98 -5.63
C GLY A 225 -22.27 -11.30 -5.02
N ARG A 226 -21.68 -11.91 -3.99
CA ARG A 226 -20.54 -11.34 -3.26
C ARG A 226 -19.31 -11.04 -4.14
N PRO A 227 -18.88 -11.90 -5.08
CA PRO A 227 -17.69 -11.65 -5.90
C PRO A 227 -17.75 -10.36 -6.72
N GLN A 228 -18.90 -10.05 -7.33
CA GLN A 228 -19.03 -8.84 -8.15
C GLN A 228 -18.97 -7.58 -7.27
N LEU A 229 -19.62 -7.59 -6.10
CA LEU A 229 -19.58 -6.47 -5.17
C LEU A 229 -18.16 -6.21 -4.64
N GLN A 230 -17.41 -7.28 -4.36
CA GLN A 230 -16.00 -7.20 -3.98
C GLN A 230 -15.15 -6.54 -5.07
N TYR A 231 -15.35 -6.93 -6.33
CA TYR A 231 -14.67 -6.35 -7.48
C TYR A 231 -15.06 -4.88 -7.71
N ASP A 232 -16.35 -4.54 -7.63
CA ASP A 232 -16.81 -3.16 -7.81
C ASP A 232 -16.21 -2.24 -6.74
N SER A 233 -16.20 -2.70 -5.47
CA SER A 233 -15.56 -1.97 -4.37
C SER A 233 -14.07 -1.75 -4.63
N LEU A 234 -13.36 -2.82 -5.02
CA LEU A 234 -11.96 -2.76 -5.40
C LEU A 234 -11.67 -1.71 -6.47
N VAL A 235 -12.44 -1.71 -7.56
CA VAL A 235 -12.23 -0.79 -8.69
C VAL A 235 -12.47 0.66 -8.27
N PHE A 236 -13.51 0.95 -7.49
CA PHE A 236 -13.74 2.32 -7.00
C PHE A 236 -12.61 2.83 -6.09
N LEU A 237 -12.14 1.99 -5.16
CA LEU A 237 -11.04 2.35 -4.26
C LEU A 237 -9.72 2.52 -5.02
N ALA A 238 -9.42 1.61 -5.96
CA ALA A 238 -8.22 1.69 -6.80
C ALA A 238 -8.26 2.93 -7.71
N LYS A 239 -9.44 3.36 -8.16
CA LYS A 239 -9.60 4.58 -8.94
C LYS A 239 -9.28 5.83 -8.13
N HIS A 240 -9.75 5.89 -6.89
CA HIS A 240 -9.39 6.97 -5.98
C HIS A 240 -7.88 6.98 -5.72
N GLU A 241 -7.29 5.84 -5.35
CA GLU A 241 -5.84 5.70 -5.16
C GLU A 241 -5.07 6.25 -6.38
N GLN A 242 -5.39 5.77 -7.58
CA GLN A 242 -4.62 6.07 -8.77
C GLN A 242 -4.78 7.52 -9.24
N ASN A 243 -6.01 8.07 -9.20
CA ASN A 243 -6.32 9.38 -9.79
C ASN A 243 -6.29 10.53 -8.78
N VAL A 244 -6.42 10.25 -7.49
CA VAL A 244 -6.39 11.26 -6.43
C VAL A 244 -5.08 11.18 -5.68
N VAL A 245 -4.76 10.03 -5.10
CA VAL A 245 -3.61 9.92 -4.18
C VAL A 245 -2.28 9.91 -4.95
N LEU A 246 -2.02 8.85 -5.71
CA LEU A 246 -0.75 8.63 -6.40
C LEU A 246 -0.52 9.67 -7.51
N GLN A 247 -1.59 10.06 -8.21
CA GLN A 247 -1.47 11.10 -9.22
C GLN A 247 -0.97 12.41 -8.62
N ARG A 248 -1.53 12.87 -7.50
CA ARG A 248 -1.19 14.17 -6.91
C ARG A 248 0.14 14.14 -6.16
N LEU A 249 0.46 13.03 -5.49
CA LEU A 249 1.68 12.93 -4.67
C LEU A 249 2.93 12.51 -5.44
N THR A 250 2.76 11.75 -6.53
CA THR A 250 3.86 11.12 -7.25
C THR A 250 3.87 11.51 -8.73
N TYR A 251 2.81 11.20 -9.48
CA TYR A 251 2.87 11.26 -10.95
C TYR A 251 2.64 12.65 -11.55
N ALA A 252 2.15 13.63 -10.79
CA ALA A 252 2.02 15.02 -11.22
C ALA A 252 3.32 15.82 -11.11
N ASP A 253 4.34 15.27 -10.45
CA ASP A 253 5.64 15.91 -10.29
C ASP A 253 6.41 15.94 -11.63
N ALA A 254 6.85 17.14 -12.03
CA ALA A 254 7.50 17.35 -13.32
C ALA A 254 8.87 16.64 -13.43
N GLU A 255 9.64 16.56 -12.33
CA GLU A 255 10.92 15.84 -12.34
C GLU A 255 10.66 14.34 -12.44
N VAL A 256 9.67 13.81 -11.72
CA VAL A 256 9.27 12.39 -11.84
C VAL A 256 8.83 12.07 -13.27
N GLN A 257 7.97 12.90 -13.87
CA GLN A 257 7.55 12.71 -15.26
C GLN A 257 8.73 12.76 -16.25
N ARG A 258 9.68 13.67 -16.04
CA ARG A 258 10.90 13.75 -16.88
C ARG A 258 11.72 12.46 -16.76
N ILE A 259 11.94 11.97 -15.54
CA ILE A 259 12.72 10.74 -15.28
C ILE A 259 12.06 9.53 -15.92
N LEU A 260 10.74 9.37 -15.74
CA LEU A 260 9.98 8.29 -16.37
C LEU A 260 10.07 8.33 -17.90
N LYS A 261 9.95 9.53 -18.50
CA LYS A 261 10.12 9.73 -19.95
C LYS A 261 11.56 9.49 -20.44
N MET A 262 12.57 9.76 -19.62
CA MET A 262 13.97 9.51 -19.96
C MET A 262 14.29 8.02 -19.93
N GLN A 263 13.97 7.35 -18.81
CA GLN A 263 14.08 5.90 -18.72
C GLN A 263 13.31 5.24 -19.88
N ALA A 264 12.14 5.81 -20.20
CA ALA A 264 11.43 5.83 -21.49
C ALA A 264 12.20 5.34 -22.71
N THR A 265 12.89 6.34 -23.22
CA THR A 265 13.74 6.35 -24.38
C THR A 265 14.91 5.40 -24.22
N THR A 266 15.53 5.35 -23.02
CA THR A 266 16.71 4.52 -22.77
C THR A 266 16.44 3.03 -22.95
N GLU A 267 15.32 2.50 -22.44
CA GLU A 267 14.97 1.09 -22.66
C GLU A 267 14.74 0.74 -24.13
N THR A 268 14.20 1.70 -24.90
CA THR A 268 13.93 1.49 -26.33
C THR A 268 15.25 1.45 -27.13
N MET A 269 16.25 2.21 -26.68
CA MET A 269 17.56 2.30 -27.32
C MET A 269 18.53 1.19 -26.89
N VAL A 270 18.46 0.74 -25.62
CA VAL A 270 19.33 -0.30 -25.06
C VAL A 270 18.49 -1.31 -24.27
N PRO A 271 18.03 -2.39 -24.92
CA PRO A 271 17.23 -3.43 -24.26
C PRO A 271 17.94 -4.01 -23.03
N GLY A 272 17.25 -4.05 -21.89
CA GLY A 272 17.77 -4.54 -20.61
C GLY A 272 18.51 -3.51 -19.75
N MET A 273 18.81 -2.32 -20.27
CA MET A 273 19.39 -1.22 -19.49
C MET A 273 18.27 -0.37 -18.88
N MET A 274 18.08 -0.50 -17.57
CA MET A 274 17.08 0.25 -16.79
C MET A 274 15.62 -0.08 -17.16
N GLU A 275 15.24 -1.35 -17.03
CA GLU A 275 13.83 -1.73 -17.07
C GLU A 275 13.06 -0.99 -15.94
N ARG A 276 12.35 0.08 -16.27
CA ARG A 276 11.33 0.80 -15.48
C ARG A 276 10.32 -0.15 -14.87
N ALA A 277 10.03 -1.23 -15.59
CA ALA A 277 9.20 -2.33 -15.11
C ALA A 277 9.92 -3.23 -14.09
N VAL A 278 11.21 -3.09 -13.80
CA VAL A 278 11.83 -3.79 -12.66
C VAL A 278 11.44 -3.12 -11.34
N PHE A 279 11.08 -1.83 -11.31
CA PHE A 279 10.52 -1.25 -10.08
C PHE A 279 9.05 -1.66 -9.82
N PHE A 280 8.28 -1.93 -10.88
CA PHE A 280 6.87 -2.33 -10.80
C PHE A 280 6.60 -3.82 -11.03
N ALA A 281 7.59 -4.57 -11.52
CA ALA A 281 7.54 -5.99 -11.84
C ALA A 281 8.82 -6.73 -11.42
N ALA A 282 9.64 -6.18 -10.51
CA ALA A 282 10.50 -7.01 -9.66
C ALA A 282 9.59 -7.82 -8.76
N ALA A 283 9.07 -8.90 -9.31
CA ALA A 283 8.55 -9.99 -8.53
C ALA A 283 9.71 -10.56 -7.71
N CYS A 284 9.77 -10.29 -6.41
CA CYS A 284 10.47 -11.24 -5.54
C CYS A 284 9.50 -12.36 -5.20
N GLU A 285 9.98 -13.59 -5.34
CA GLU A 285 9.25 -14.78 -4.91
C GLU A 285 8.99 -14.72 -3.39
N LEU A 286 7.83 -15.25 -2.97
CA LEU A 286 7.51 -15.48 -1.56
C LEU A 286 8.18 -16.78 -1.10
N HIS A 287 9.51 -16.85 -1.20
CA HIS A 287 10.29 -17.92 -0.57
C HIS A 287 11.17 -17.33 0.53
N GLU A 288 10.57 -17.00 1.68
CA GLU A 288 11.30 -16.79 2.94
C GLU A 288 11.61 -18.14 3.62
N THR A 289 12.05 -19.14 2.86
CA THR A 289 12.57 -20.40 3.42
C THR A 289 13.86 -20.84 2.73
N GLU A 290 14.87 -19.98 2.62
CA GLU A 290 16.27 -20.45 2.65
C GLU A 290 17.18 -19.39 3.28
N PRO A 291 17.86 -19.69 4.41
CA PRO A 291 18.93 -18.85 4.91
C PRO A 291 20.16 -19.05 4.01
N ASN A 292 20.73 -17.97 3.51
CA ASN A 292 22.01 -17.95 2.79
C ASN A 292 22.11 -18.83 1.52
N ARG A 293 21.62 -18.31 0.40
CA ARG A 293 22.33 -18.48 -0.86
C ARG A 293 22.35 -17.16 -1.62
N ALA A 294 23.56 -16.68 -1.87
CA ALA A 294 23.84 -15.46 -2.60
C ALA A 294 22.94 -15.35 -3.84
N LEU A 295 22.33 -14.18 -4.01
CA LEU A 295 21.55 -13.76 -5.16
C LEU A 295 22.41 -13.95 -6.44
N LYS A 296 22.39 -15.16 -7.03
CA LYS A 296 22.91 -15.36 -8.38
C LYS A 296 21.86 -14.79 -9.30
N VAL A 297 21.97 -13.49 -9.57
CA VAL A 297 21.37 -12.86 -10.74
C VAL A 297 21.98 -13.55 -11.95
N ARG A 298 21.34 -14.61 -12.45
CA ARG A 298 21.61 -15.16 -13.78
C ARG A 298 21.03 -14.15 -14.77
N MET A 299 21.85 -13.17 -15.17
CA MET A 299 21.66 -12.49 -16.45
C MET A 299 21.56 -13.59 -17.50
N GLY A 300 20.45 -13.60 -18.24
CA GLY A 300 20.13 -14.68 -19.17
C GLY A 300 21.25 -14.90 -20.16
N TYR A 301 21.79 -16.11 -20.17
CA TYR A 301 22.22 -16.92 -21.31
C TYR A 301 22.91 -18.15 -20.70
N THR A 302 22.20 -19.28 -20.67
CA THR A 302 22.87 -20.58 -20.64
C THR A 302 22.46 -21.29 -21.92
N GLN A 303 23.39 -21.32 -22.87
CA GLN A 303 23.57 -22.50 -23.70
C GLN A 303 23.73 -23.71 -22.77
N ASP A 304 23.33 -24.87 -23.26
CA ASP A 304 23.42 -26.18 -22.61
C ASP A 304 22.12 -26.59 -21.92
N GLY A 305 21.35 -27.35 -22.69
CA GLY A 305 20.13 -27.99 -22.26
C GLY A 305 20.45 -29.17 -21.38
N GLU A 306 20.10 -29.06 -20.10
CA GLU A 306 19.73 -30.22 -19.30
C GLU A 306 18.43 -29.87 -18.57
N HIS A 307 17.39 -30.61 -18.96
CA HIS A 307 16.06 -30.58 -18.39
C HIS A 307 16.11 -31.23 -17.01
N GLU A 308 16.03 -30.44 -15.95
CA GLU A 308 15.56 -30.92 -14.67
C GLU A 308 14.07 -30.56 -14.57
N GLU A 309 13.22 -31.51 -14.98
CA GLU A 309 11.78 -31.48 -14.76
C GLU A 309 11.51 -31.64 -13.26
N SER A 310 11.58 -30.54 -12.51
CA SER A 310 10.74 -30.43 -11.33
C SER A 310 9.29 -30.32 -11.84
N ARG A 311 8.51 -31.37 -11.60
CA ARG A 311 7.04 -31.34 -11.64
C ARG A 311 6.56 -30.32 -10.60
N ASP A 312 6.57 -29.04 -10.96
CA ASP A 312 6.02 -27.98 -10.14
C ASP A 312 4.50 -27.91 -10.40
N MET A 313 3.70 -27.96 -9.34
CA MET A 313 2.22 -28.06 -9.39
C MET A 313 1.52 -26.81 -9.95
N LEU A 314 2.27 -25.87 -10.52
CA LEU A 314 1.78 -24.64 -11.12
C LEU A 314 2.04 -24.66 -12.62
N GLY A 315 1.08 -25.21 -13.38
CA GLY A 315 1.00 -24.92 -14.80
C GLY A 315 1.03 -23.40 -15.03
N ARG A 316 1.88 -22.93 -15.95
CA ARG A 316 2.09 -21.52 -16.34
C ARG A 316 0.78 -20.72 -16.32
N ASP A 317 0.56 -19.90 -15.29
CA ASP A 317 -0.57 -18.97 -15.20
C ASP A 317 -0.06 -17.54 -15.45
N PRO A 318 -0.29 -16.97 -16.64
CA PRO A 318 0.18 -15.63 -16.96
C PRO A 318 -0.38 -14.53 -16.04
N GLU A 319 -1.49 -14.76 -15.34
CA GLU A 319 -2.10 -13.75 -14.45
C GLU A 319 -1.38 -13.69 -13.10
N ALA A 320 -0.84 -14.81 -12.62
CA ALA A 320 -0.08 -14.89 -11.37
C ALA A 320 1.19 -14.01 -11.41
N ASP A 321 1.80 -13.88 -12.59
CA ASP A 321 2.97 -13.03 -12.83
C ASP A 321 2.81 -11.57 -12.44
N ALA A 322 1.63 -10.98 -12.67
CA ALA A 322 1.40 -9.56 -12.38
C ALA A 322 1.59 -9.24 -10.89
N PHE A 323 1.42 -10.26 -10.04
CA PHE A 323 1.60 -10.18 -8.59
C PHE A 323 2.95 -10.74 -8.12
N GLY A 324 3.81 -11.10 -9.07
CA GLY A 324 5.11 -11.70 -8.80
C GLY A 324 5.01 -13.05 -8.10
N LEU A 325 4.11 -13.90 -8.60
CA LEU A 325 3.80 -15.22 -8.05
C LEU A 325 4.35 -16.38 -8.89
N ALA A 326 4.90 -16.11 -10.08
CA ALA A 326 5.45 -17.14 -10.96
C ALA A 326 6.98 -17.23 -10.89
N PRO A 327 7.57 -18.42 -11.11
CA PRO A 327 9.03 -18.62 -11.05
C PRO A 327 9.83 -17.91 -12.16
N ARG A 328 9.17 -17.45 -13.23
CA ARG A 328 9.81 -16.72 -14.36
C ARG A 328 8.82 -15.73 -14.99
N PRO A 329 9.29 -14.59 -15.52
CA PRO A 329 8.43 -13.65 -16.23
C PRO A 329 7.88 -14.24 -17.53
N THR A 330 6.56 -14.40 -17.61
CA THR A 330 5.78 -14.84 -18.77
C THR A 330 5.54 -13.70 -19.77
N ARG A 331 4.77 -14.01 -20.81
CA ARG A 331 4.33 -13.06 -21.84
C ARG A 331 3.50 -11.90 -21.28
N PHE A 332 2.65 -12.12 -20.28
CA PHE A 332 1.79 -11.07 -19.69
C PHE A 332 2.62 -10.02 -18.93
N GLY A 333 3.57 -10.48 -18.11
CA GLY A 333 4.54 -9.60 -17.47
C GLY A 333 5.31 -8.74 -18.48
N ARG A 334 5.75 -9.33 -19.61
CA ARG A 334 6.44 -8.63 -20.72
C ARG A 334 5.56 -7.66 -21.50
N GLU A 335 4.29 -8.01 -21.76
CA GLU A 335 3.32 -7.12 -22.42
C GLU A 335 3.00 -5.91 -21.53
N LEU A 336 2.89 -6.09 -20.20
CA LEU A 336 2.79 -5.01 -19.24
C LEU A 336 4.05 -4.11 -19.20
N LYS A 337 5.26 -4.67 -19.45
CA LYS A 337 6.51 -3.86 -19.59
C LYS A 337 6.53 -3.02 -20.88
N ALA A 338 5.96 -3.56 -21.96
CA ALA A 338 6.02 -2.96 -23.29
C ALA A 338 5.01 -1.83 -23.50
N GLU A 339 3.91 -1.83 -22.74
CA GLU A 339 2.92 -0.77 -22.83
C GLU A 339 3.45 0.52 -22.21
N LYS A 340 3.22 1.64 -22.89
CA LYS A 340 3.49 3.01 -22.42
C LYS A 340 2.62 3.42 -21.22
N ALA A 341 2.10 2.44 -20.48
CA ALA A 341 0.97 2.57 -19.58
C ALA A 341 1.23 3.51 -18.39
N LEU A 342 2.49 3.77 -18.05
CA LEU A 342 2.84 4.54 -16.87
C LEU A 342 2.95 6.06 -17.10
N PHE A 343 2.81 6.58 -18.34
CA PHE A 343 3.04 8.02 -18.62
C PHE A 343 1.79 8.87 -18.51
N ASP A 344 0.68 8.42 -19.10
CA ASP A 344 -0.59 9.13 -19.08
C ASP A 344 -1.48 8.60 -17.95
N ALA A 345 -2.26 9.48 -17.32
CA ALA A 345 -3.15 9.10 -16.23
C ALA A 345 -4.19 8.06 -16.67
N SER A 346 -4.71 8.19 -17.89
CA SER A 346 -5.71 7.27 -18.46
C SER A 346 -5.11 5.90 -18.74
N GLN A 347 -3.87 5.86 -19.22
CA GLN A 347 -3.18 4.60 -19.44
C GLN A 347 -2.78 3.90 -18.13
N ARG A 348 -2.40 4.66 -17.09
CA ARG A 348 -2.17 4.11 -15.74
C ARG A 348 -3.43 3.49 -15.19
N TRP A 349 -4.56 4.17 -15.37
CA TRP A 349 -5.85 3.64 -14.95
C TRP A 349 -6.24 2.35 -15.70
N LEU A 350 -5.98 2.28 -17.01
CA LEU A 350 -6.20 1.04 -17.78
C LEU A 350 -5.35 -0.11 -17.25
N PHE A 351 -4.08 0.15 -16.93
CA PHE A 351 -3.19 -0.83 -16.31
C PHE A 351 -3.74 -1.30 -14.96
N VAL A 352 -4.10 -0.39 -14.06
CA VAL A 352 -4.65 -0.72 -12.74
C VAL A 352 -5.94 -1.55 -12.87
N THR A 353 -6.80 -1.24 -13.84
CA THR A 353 -8.02 -2.00 -14.10
C THR A 353 -7.69 -3.43 -14.51
N ARG A 354 -6.75 -3.64 -15.43
CA ARG A 354 -6.34 -5.00 -15.84
C ARG A 354 -5.72 -5.81 -14.70
N VAL A 355 -4.97 -5.15 -13.81
CA VAL A 355 -4.42 -5.79 -12.61
C VAL A 355 -5.56 -6.17 -11.66
N ALA A 356 -6.54 -5.30 -11.42
CA ALA A 356 -7.72 -5.62 -10.62
C ALA A 356 -8.52 -6.80 -11.21
N ASP A 357 -8.67 -6.86 -12.53
CA ASP A 357 -9.34 -7.96 -13.22
C ASP A 357 -8.61 -9.29 -13.03
N ALA A 358 -7.29 -9.30 -13.20
CA ALA A 358 -6.45 -10.48 -12.99
C ALA A 358 -6.50 -10.95 -11.53
N PHE A 359 -6.41 -10.00 -10.58
CA PHE A 359 -6.53 -10.29 -9.15
C PHE A 359 -7.86 -10.96 -8.86
N HIS A 360 -8.96 -10.36 -9.32
CA HIS A 360 -10.30 -10.91 -9.11
C HIS A 360 -10.44 -12.31 -9.70
N ARG A 361 -9.99 -12.54 -10.94
CA ARG A 361 -10.02 -13.88 -11.55
C ARG A 361 -9.22 -14.92 -10.76
N LEU A 362 -8.04 -14.56 -10.26
CA LEU A 362 -7.24 -15.46 -9.42
C LEU A 362 -7.89 -15.73 -8.06
N MET A 363 -8.46 -14.71 -7.42
CA MET A 363 -9.21 -14.88 -6.17
C MET A 363 -10.41 -15.83 -6.32
N GLN A 364 -11.01 -15.91 -7.51
CA GLN A 364 -12.11 -16.83 -7.81
C GLN A 364 -11.64 -18.23 -8.23
N LYS A 365 -10.60 -18.33 -9.06
CA LYS A 365 -10.14 -19.62 -9.63
C LYS A 365 -9.12 -20.35 -8.76
N ARG A 366 -8.37 -19.61 -7.94
CA ARG A 366 -7.24 -20.09 -7.14
C ARG A 366 -7.29 -19.51 -5.73
N THR A 367 -8.47 -19.48 -5.11
CA THR A 367 -8.71 -18.83 -3.82
C THR A 367 -7.72 -19.27 -2.75
N THR A 368 -7.57 -20.57 -2.51
CA THR A 368 -6.65 -21.10 -1.49
C THR A 368 -5.23 -20.61 -1.71
N TYR A 369 -4.73 -20.71 -2.95
CA TYR A 369 -3.39 -20.23 -3.29
C TYR A 369 -3.23 -18.74 -3.01
N MET A 370 -4.17 -17.91 -3.48
CA MET A 370 -4.10 -16.47 -3.25
C MET A 370 -4.16 -16.11 -1.77
N GLU A 371 -5.00 -16.80 -1.00
CA GLU A 371 -5.10 -16.60 0.45
C GLU A 371 -3.84 -17.05 1.18
N ASP A 372 -3.18 -18.13 0.75
CA ASP A 372 -1.87 -18.54 1.28
C ASP A 372 -0.80 -17.47 1.00
N GLN A 373 -0.81 -16.86 -0.18
CA GLN A 373 0.10 -15.76 -0.50
C GLN A 373 -0.18 -14.51 0.35
N ILE A 374 -1.46 -14.19 0.57
CA ILE A 374 -1.85 -13.07 1.45
C ILE A 374 -1.44 -13.37 2.90
N ALA A 375 -1.63 -14.60 3.37
CA ALA A 375 -1.19 -15.03 4.70
C ALA A 375 0.34 -14.96 4.87
N ALA A 376 1.09 -15.32 3.83
CA ALA A 376 2.55 -15.17 3.82
C ALA A 376 2.97 -13.69 3.91
N ILE A 377 2.28 -12.77 3.22
CA ILE A 377 2.54 -11.33 3.36
C ILE A 377 2.12 -10.82 4.75
N ALA A 378 1.01 -11.31 5.29
CA ALA A 378 0.52 -10.94 6.62
C ALA A 378 1.49 -11.32 7.74
N SER A 379 2.29 -12.37 7.56
CA SER A 379 3.30 -12.83 8.52
C SER A 379 4.58 -12.01 8.48
N TRP A 380 4.75 -11.12 7.49
CA TRP A 380 5.87 -10.17 7.45
C TRP A 380 5.81 -9.28 8.69
N SER A 381 6.61 -9.65 9.70
CA SER A 381 6.69 -8.97 10.98
C SER A 381 7.86 -7.99 11.00
N ASN A 382 7.93 -7.22 12.09
CA ASN A 382 8.87 -6.12 12.33
C ASN A 382 10.35 -6.54 12.37
N ALA A 383 10.95 -6.98 11.25
CA ALA A 383 12.39 -6.83 11.06
C ALA A 383 12.74 -5.35 11.23
#